data_AF-A0A2N3PKT8-F1
#
_entry.id   AF-A0A2N3PKT8-F1
#
_cell.length_a   1.000
_cell.length_b   1.000
_cell.length_c   1.000
_cell.angle_alpha   90.00
_cell.angle_beta   90.00
_cell.angle_gamma   90.00
#
_symmetry.space_group_name_H-M   'P 1'
#
loop_
_entity.id
_entity.type
_entity.pdbx_description
1 polymer ?
#
loop_
_entity_poly.entity_id
_entity_poly.type
_entity_poly.pdbx_seq_one_letter_code
_entity_poly.pdbx_strand_id
1 'polypeptide(L)'
;MDFETFYQQVHKQTLERNFVRFRNRVLVSVDAYHLLPLKEKEVLNQFYPLVLVFDRIDRFIYFNEQSGVGVSTQRGSHLQFDIAYYETLKDIGMGEKIRAMCVLPYFDKCILLGFEMF
;
A
#
# COMPACT_ATOMS: atom_id res chain seq x y z
N MET A 1 18.53 -1.24 8.24
CA MET A 1 17.24 -0.53 8.41
C MET A 1 16.16 -1.54 8.09
N ASP A 2 15.31 -1.87 9.06
CA ASP A 2 14.17 -2.77 8.84
C ASP A 2 12.97 -2.02 8.24
N PHE A 3 12.00 -2.77 7.73
CA PHE A 3 10.80 -2.22 7.10
C PHE A 3 9.97 -1.35 8.06
N GLU A 4 9.87 -1.72 9.33
CA GLU A 4 9.09 -0.97 10.32
C GLU A 4 9.69 0.42 10.55
N THR A 5 11.00 0.49 10.74
CA THR A 5 11.75 1.76 10.89
C THR A 5 11.56 2.64 9.66
N PHE A 6 11.65 2.05 8.45
CA PHE A 6 11.41 2.78 7.21
C PHE A 6 9.98 3.32 7.12
N TYR A 7 8.97 2.51 7.45
CA TYR A 7 7.58 2.93 7.46
C TYR A 7 7.33 4.07 8.45
N GLN A 8 7.86 3.96 9.67
CA GLN A 8 7.73 5.00 10.70
C GLN A 8 8.38 6.32 10.27
N GLN A 9 9.54 6.25 9.61
CA GLN A 9 10.20 7.43 9.07
C GLN A 9 9.34 8.09 7.98
N VAL A 10 8.84 7.32 7.00
CA VAL A 10 7.96 7.83 5.94
C VAL A 10 6.67 8.39 6.53
N HIS A 11 6.11 7.75 7.56
CA HIS A 11 4.92 8.21 8.28
C HIS A 11 5.13 9.60 8.89
N LYS A 12 6.19 9.75 9.70
CA LYS A 12 6.56 11.04 10.29
C LYS A 12 6.74 12.13 9.23
N GLN A 13 7.51 11.82 8.19
CA GLN A 13 7.81 12.77 7.12
C GLN A 13 6.57 13.18 6.31
N THR A 14 5.60 12.28 6.14
CA THR A 14 4.30 12.59 5.53
C THR A 14 3.52 13.59 6.38
N LEU A 15 3.45 13.36 7.71
CA LEU A 15 2.78 14.29 8.63
C LEU A 15 3.46 15.65 8.70
N GLU A 16 4.78 15.72 8.51
CA GLU A 16 5.54 16.98 8.48
C GLU A 16 5.51 17.68 7.11
N ARG A 17 4.85 17.10 6.10
CA ARG A 17 4.87 17.55 4.69
C ARG A 17 6.29 17.58 4.08
N ASN A 18 7.22 16.86 4.68
CA ASN A 18 8.59 16.71 4.22
C ASN A 18 8.74 15.40 3.45
N PHE A 19 8.04 15.29 2.32
CA PHE A 19 7.82 14.03 1.63
C PHE A 19 9.11 13.37 1.13
N VAL A 20 9.24 12.06 1.42
CA VAL A 20 10.25 11.20 0.80
C VAL A 20 9.95 11.03 -0.68
N ARG A 21 10.99 10.88 -1.50
CA ARG A 21 10.85 10.55 -2.91
C ARG A 21 11.47 9.18 -3.20
N PHE A 22 10.73 8.36 -3.94
CA PHE A 22 11.21 7.10 -4.50
C PHE A 22 10.98 7.12 -6.01
N ARG A 23 12.05 6.97 -6.79
CA ARG A 23 12.00 7.07 -8.27
C ARG A 23 11.23 8.31 -8.75
N ASN A 24 11.56 9.47 -8.18
CA ASN A 24 10.93 10.78 -8.41
C ASN A 24 9.46 10.93 -8.00
N ARG A 25 8.81 9.88 -7.49
CA ARG A 25 7.44 9.92 -6.97
C ARG A 25 7.46 10.17 -5.47
N VAL A 26 6.52 10.98 -4.98
CA VAL A 26 6.32 11.17 -3.55
C VAL A 26 5.91 9.83 -2.92
N LEU A 27 6.52 9.48 -1.80
CA LEU A 27 6.21 8.30 -1.02
C LEU A 27 5.58 8.72 0.31
N VAL A 28 4.43 8.13 0.63
CA VAL A 28 3.69 8.38 1.88
C VAL A 28 3.34 7.08 2.59
N SER A 29 3.03 7.16 3.88
CA SER A 29 2.41 6.03 4.60
C SER A 29 0.89 6.09 4.46
N VAL A 30 0.23 4.94 4.41
CA VAL A 30 -1.24 4.87 4.32
C VAL A 30 -1.90 5.58 5.52
N ASP A 31 -1.36 5.38 6.73
CA ASP A 31 -1.90 5.98 7.95
C ASP A 31 -1.82 7.51 7.92
N ALA A 32 -0.66 8.06 7.58
CA ALA A 32 -0.51 9.51 7.50
C ALA A 32 -1.31 10.10 6.33
N TYR A 33 -1.37 9.39 5.20
CA TYR A 33 -2.18 9.81 4.06
C TYR A 33 -3.66 9.97 4.46
N HIS A 34 -4.23 9.03 5.21
CA HIS A 34 -5.62 9.15 5.68
C HIS A 34 -5.87 10.37 6.57
N LEU A 35 -4.86 10.82 7.32
CA LEU A 35 -4.93 12.01 8.18
C LEU A 35 -4.79 13.34 7.42
N LEU A 36 -4.36 13.32 6.15
CA LEU A 36 -4.26 14.55 5.36
C LEU A 36 -5.66 15.13 5.03
N PRO A 37 -5.82 16.47 5.05
CA PRO A 37 -7.02 17.13 4.57
C PRO A 37 -7.33 16.78 3.12
N LEU A 38 -8.62 16.78 2.75
CA LEU A 38 -9.06 16.43 1.39
C LEU A 38 -8.34 17.26 0.31
N LYS A 39 -8.24 18.57 0.51
CA LYS A 39 -7.56 19.48 -0.42
C LYS A 39 -6.07 19.13 -0.61
N GLU A 40 -5.39 18.72 0.45
CA GLU A 40 -3.98 18.27 0.36
C GLU A 40 -3.88 16.95 -0.40
N LYS A 41 -4.80 16.01 -0.17
CA LYS A 41 -4.87 14.75 -0.91
C LYS A 41 -5.09 14.99 -2.40
N GLU A 42 -6.02 15.87 -2.76
CA GLU A 42 -6.31 16.22 -4.15
C GLU A 42 -5.07 16.75 -4.88
N VAL A 43 -4.35 17.70 -4.27
CA VAL A 43 -3.10 18.23 -4.82
C VAL A 43 -2.03 17.14 -4.93
N LEU A 44 -1.87 16.33 -3.88
CA LEU A 44 -0.87 15.26 -3.87
C LEU A 44 -1.15 14.22 -4.97
N ASN A 45 -2.42 13.86 -5.17
CA ASN A 45 -2.86 12.85 -6.13
C ASN A 45 -2.62 13.26 -7.59
N GLN A 46 -2.48 14.55 -7.90
CA GLN A 46 -2.09 15.02 -9.23
C GLN A 46 -0.71 14.49 -9.67
N PHE A 47 0.14 14.09 -8.72
CA PHE A 47 1.49 13.62 -8.98
C PHE A 47 1.62 12.09 -8.91
N TYR A 48 0.51 11.36 -8.81
CA TYR A 48 0.48 9.90 -8.66
C TYR A 48 1.51 9.43 -7.61
N PRO A 49 1.33 9.75 -6.32
CA PRO A 49 2.28 9.34 -5.30
C PRO A 49 2.21 7.82 -5.09
N LEU A 50 3.21 7.32 -4.38
CA LEU A 50 3.28 5.97 -3.88
C LEU A 50 2.85 5.96 -2.41
N VAL A 51 2.12 4.93 -2.00
CA VAL A 51 1.69 4.74 -0.61
C VAL A 51 2.18 3.40 -0.10
N LEU A 52 2.82 3.40 1.07
CA LEU A 52 3.17 2.19 1.81
C LEU A 52 1.96 1.72 2.60
N VAL A 53 1.60 0.45 2.43
CA VAL A 53 0.50 -0.21 3.13
C VAL A 53 1.06 -1.41 3.87
N PHE A 54 1.22 -1.27 5.19
CA PHE A 54 1.71 -2.33 6.06
C PHE A 54 0.54 -2.76 6.94
N ASP A 55 -0.09 -3.88 6.59
CA ASP A 55 -1.35 -4.31 7.22
C ASP A 55 -1.53 -5.83 7.10
N ARG A 56 -2.65 -6.34 7.62
CA ARG A 56 -3.03 -7.74 7.51
C ARG A 56 -4.10 -7.95 6.44
N ILE A 57 -4.01 -9.08 5.74
CA ILE A 57 -5.03 -9.53 4.78
C ILE A 57 -6.32 -9.82 5.55
N ASP A 58 -7.42 -9.19 5.17
CA ASP A 58 -8.76 -9.51 5.68
C ASP A 58 -9.46 -10.54 4.79
N ARG A 59 -9.57 -10.23 3.49
CA ARG A 59 -10.23 -11.10 2.51
C ARG A 59 -9.70 -10.90 1.10
N PHE A 60 -9.89 -11.92 0.27
CA PHE A 60 -9.73 -11.80 -1.18
C PHE A 60 -11.03 -11.27 -1.78
N ILE A 61 -10.94 -10.20 -2.58
CA ILE A 61 -12.11 -9.48 -3.12
C ILE A 61 -12.48 -10.02 -4.49
N TYR A 62 -11.51 -10.18 -5.39
CA TYR A 62 -11.79 -10.51 -6.77
C TYR A 62 -10.61 -11.21 -7.45
N PHE A 63 -10.95 -12.18 -8.31
CA PHE A 63 -10.04 -12.92 -9.17
C PHE A 63 -10.61 -12.88 -10.58
N ASN A 64 -9.89 -12.22 -11.51
CA ASN A 64 -10.04 -12.54 -12.92
C ASN A 64 -8.67 -12.46 -13.61
N GLU A 65 -8.46 -13.26 -14.65
CA GLU A 65 -7.20 -13.34 -15.38
C GLU A 65 -6.77 -12.01 -16.04
N GLN A 66 -7.68 -11.05 -16.21
CA GLN A 66 -7.48 -9.76 -16.88
C GLN A 66 -7.29 -8.57 -15.93
N SER A 67 -7.63 -8.71 -14.65
CA SER A 67 -7.78 -7.64 -13.65
C SER A 67 -6.96 -7.90 -12.39
N GLY A 68 -6.23 -9.02 -12.32
CA GLY A 68 -5.33 -9.31 -11.21
C GLY A 68 -6.05 -9.81 -9.95
N VAL A 69 -5.40 -9.60 -8.80
CA VAL A 69 -5.87 -10.08 -7.49
C VAL A 69 -6.16 -8.90 -6.58
N GLY A 70 -7.43 -8.80 -6.18
CA GLY A 70 -7.87 -7.81 -5.19
C GLY A 70 -7.81 -8.37 -3.77
N VAL A 71 -7.19 -7.63 -2.85
CA VAL A 71 -7.10 -7.97 -1.42
C VAL A 71 -7.64 -6.80 -0.59
N SER A 72 -8.55 -7.09 0.33
CA SER A 72 -8.92 -6.13 1.38
C SER A 72 -8.01 -6.31 2.57
N THR A 73 -7.61 -5.21 3.18
CA THR A 73 -6.82 -5.19 4.41
C THR A 73 -7.73 -4.96 5.62
N GLN A 74 -7.28 -5.31 6.81
CA GLN A 74 -8.06 -5.12 8.04
C GLN A 74 -8.43 -3.66 8.31
N ARG A 75 -7.64 -2.69 7.84
CA ARG A 75 -7.97 -1.26 7.92
C ARG A 75 -8.87 -0.76 6.79
N GLY A 76 -9.40 -1.66 5.95
CA GLY A 76 -10.36 -1.34 4.89
C GLY A 76 -9.75 -0.81 3.60
N SER A 77 -8.42 -0.83 3.44
CA SER A 77 -7.77 -0.52 2.16
C SER A 77 -7.99 -1.67 1.18
N HIS A 78 -8.33 -1.34 -0.07
CA HIS A 78 -8.53 -2.29 -1.16
C HIS A 78 -7.31 -2.23 -2.07
N LEU A 79 -6.50 -3.28 -2.06
CA LEU A 79 -5.24 -3.35 -2.80
C LEU A 79 -5.41 -4.25 -4.01
N GLN A 80 -4.95 -3.81 -5.18
CA GLN A 80 -4.98 -4.61 -6.39
C GLN A 80 -3.55 -4.91 -6.85
N PHE A 81 -3.26 -6.19 -6.99
CA PHE A 81 -1.99 -6.72 -7.44
C PHE A 81 -2.14 -7.35 -8.82
N ASP A 82 -1.03 -7.47 -9.54
CA ASP A 82 -0.98 -8.30 -10.76
C ASP A 82 -1.34 -9.76 -10.44
N ILE A 83 -1.90 -10.48 -11.42
CA ILE A 83 -2.29 -11.89 -11.27
C ILE A 83 -1.11 -12.79 -10.88
N ALA A 84 0.12 -12.41 -11.23
CA ALA A 84 1.34 -13.12 -10.85
C ALA A 84 1.53 -13.23 -9.33
N TYR A 85 0.93 -12.34 -8.52
CA TYR A 85 0.97 -12.42 -7.07
C TYR A 85 -0.05 -13.40 -6.46
N TYR A 86 -0.90 -14.04 -7.27
CA TYR A 86 -2.00 -14.87 -6.77
C TYR A 86 -1.55 -15.98 -5.82
N GLU A 87 -0.68 -16.88 -6.28
CA GLU A 87 -0.24 -18.00 -5.44
C GLU A 87 0.50 -17.48 -4.21
N THR A 88 1.36 -16.46 -4.34
CA THR A 88 2.04 -15.85 -3.18
C THR A 88 1.06 -15.28 -2.15
N LEU A 89 0.04 -14.53 -2.58
CA LEU A 89 -0.95 -13.94 -1.67
C LEU A 89 -1.80 -15.04 -1.01
N LYS A 90 -2.16 -16.07 -1.78
CA LYS A 90 -2.89 -17.24 -1.29
C LYS A 90 -2.07 -18.03 -0.26
N ASP A 91 -0.77 -18.20 -0.50
CA ASP A 91 0.16 -18.89 0.42
C ASP A 91 0.38 -18.10 1.71
N ILE A 92 0.44 -16.76 1.64
CA ILE A 92 0.46 -15.89 2.83
C ILE A 92 -0.81 -16.11 3.67
N GLY A 93 -1.96 -16.23 3.04
CA GLY A 93 -3.21 -16.54 3.72
C GLY A 93 -3.87 -15.35 4.42
N MET A 94 -5.10 -15.57 4.89
CA MET A 94 -5.89 -14.55 5.59
C MET A 94 -5.34 -14.29 6.98
N GLY A 95 -5.46 -13.05 7.44
CA GLY A 95 -4.98 -12.60 8.74
C GLY A 95 -3.49 -12.29 8.77
N GLU A 96 -2.71 -12.68 7.76
CA GLU A 96 -1.26 -12.49 7.77
C GLU A 96 -0.80 -11.12 7.28
N LYS A 97 0.39 -10.73 7.76
CA LYS A 97 0.96 -9.41 7.49
C LYS A 97 1.51 -9.34 6.07
N ILE A 98 1.12 -8.28 5.38
CA ILE A 98 1.70 -7.87 4.10
C ILE A 98 2.27 -6.47 4.20
N ARG A 99 3.35 -6.27 3.46
CA ARG A 99 3.96 -4.96 3.23
C ARG A 99 3.86 -4.70 1.74
N ALA A 100 3.03 -3.74 1.36
CA ALA A 100 2.79 -3.39 -0.03
C ALA A 100 3.15 -1.92 -0.30
N MET A 101 3.42 -1.63 -1.57
CA MET A 101 3.49 -0.26 -2.06
C MET A 101 2.56 -0.11 -3.25
N CYS A 102 1.66 0.86 -3.18
CA CYS A 102 0.62 1.06 -4.19
C CYS A 102 0.67 2.46 -4.79
N VAL A 103 0.06 2.61 -5.96
CA VAL A 103 -0.16 3.91 -6.59
C VAL A 103 -1.44 4.54 -6.04
N LEU A 104 -1.35 5.78 -5.58
CA LEU A 104 -2.51 6.61 -5.25
C LEU A 104 -3.05 7.32 -6.51
N PRO A 105 -4.35 7.68 -6.53
CA PRO A 105 -5.32 7.55 -5.42
C PRO A 105 -6.03 6.18 -5.33
N TYR A 106 -5.82 5.29 -6.30
CA TYR A 106 -6.74 4.16 -6.53
C TYR A 106 -6.33 2.86 -5.84
N PHE A 107 -5.07 2.72 -5.42
CA PHE A 107 -4.54 1.45 -4.88
C PHE A 107 -4.66 0.28 -5.87
N ASP A 108 -4.78 0.59 -7.16
CA ASP A 108 -5.07 -0.34 -8.25
C ASP A 108 -3.79 -1.00 -8.82
N LYS A 109 -2.63 -0.46 -8.45
CA LYS A 109 -1.31 -0.92 -8.90
C LYS A 109 -0.41 -1.06 -7.70
N CYS A 110 -0.43 -2.25 -7.10
CA CYS A 110 0.37 -2.59 -5.94
C CYS A 110 1.51 -3.56 -6.28
N ILE A 111 2.64 -3.38 -5.59
CA ILE A 111 3.72 -4.36 -5.53
C ILE A 111 3.85 -4.86 -4.10
N LEU A 112 4.11 -6.14 -3.94
CA LEU A 112 4.41 -6.74 -2.65
C LEU A 112 5.89 -6.50 -2.32
N LEU A 113 6.17 -5.81 -1.22
CA LEU A 113 7.52 -5.51 -0.74
C LEU A 113 8.06 -6.59 0.19
N GLY A 114 7.16 -7.25 0.93
CA GLY A 114 7.52 -8.28 1.88
C GLY A 114 6.30 -8.84 2.59
N PHE A 115 6.47 -10.01 3.16
CA PHE A 115 5.46 -10.76 3.87
C PHE A 115 6.15 -11.67 4.89
N GLU A 116 5.40 -12.11 5.89
CA GLU A 116 5.83 -13.14 6.83
C GLU A 116 5.09 -14.44 6.46
N MET A 117 5.83 -15.50 6.14
CA MET A 117 5.26 -16.84 5.96
C MET A 117 5.40 -17.62 7.27
N PHE A 118 4.41 -18.45 7.58
CA PHE A 118 4.48 -19.47 8.61
C PHE A 118 4.94 -20.82 8.02
#